data_AF-A0A9W5VQG4-F1
#
_entry.id   AF-A0A9W5VQG4-F1
#
_cell.length_a   1.000
_cell.length_b   1.000
_cell.length_c   1.000
_cell.angle_alpha   90.00
_cell.angle_beta   90.00
_cell.angle_gamma   90.00
#
_symmetry.space_group_name_H-M   'P 1'
#
loop_
_entity.id
_entity.type
_entity.pdbx_description
1 polymer ?
#
loop_
_entity_poly.entity_id
_entity_poly.type
_entity_poly.pdbx_seq_one_letter_code
_entity_poly.pdbx_strand_id
1 'polypeptide(L)'
;MQHIHQKRGKEAMDAGEILSSFFGIAMHDDWKSYDAYTDCRHVLCNAHLLRDLQGIIDSTGQKWAKHMQEFLTQALKLKKQYKGILPKVKQQNLFTVYQSILKEQPVFSAELKKKGKQTPAQNLWNRFVKYADRILAFLEHPDIPFDNNQAERDIRMTKVKQKVSGTFRSKKDAEAFCQIRSFMSTMKKQKQSVLQAIGQVIETGTVPWNSTTS
;
A
#
# COMPACT_ATOMS: atom_id res chain seq x y z
N MET A 1 9.93 -8.16 6.31
CA MET A 1 9.96 -9.54 6.85
C MET A 1 8.52 -10.03 6.98
N GLN A 2 8.26 -11.33 6.88
CA GLN A 2 6.95 -11.94 7.12
C GLN A 2 6.97 -12.59 8.50
N HIS A 3 5.88 -12.43 9.26
CA HIS A 3 5.70 -13.06 10.55
C HIS A 3 4.24 -13.48 10.74
N ILE A 4 4.00 -14.34 11.73
CA ILE A 4 2.65 -14.79 12.07
C ILE A 4 2.23 -14.22 13.42
N HIS A 5 0.94 -13.96 13.56
CA HIS A 5 0.35 -13.50 14.81
C HIS A 5 -1.10 -13.97 14.89
N GLN A 6 -1.59 -14.25 16.10
CA GLN A 6 -2.97 -14.73 16.30
C GLN A 6 -4.00 -13.62 16.01
N LYS A 7 -3.66 -12.39 16.34
CA LYS A 7 -4.46 -11.19 16.02
C LYS A 7 -3.92 -10.49 14.78
N ARG A 8 -4.72 -9.56 14.25
CA ARG A 8 -4.31 -8.56 13.25
C ARG A 8 -4.32 -7.17 13.89
N GLY A 9 -3.61 -6.21 13.29
CA GLY A 9 -3.68 -4.80 13.67
C GLY A 9 -2.44 -4.37 14.41
N LYS A 10 -2.57 -3.35 15.28
CA LYS A 10 -1.42 -2.76 15.97
C LYS A 10 -0.60 -3.81 16.72
N GLU A 11 -1.22 -4.63 17.57
CA GLU A 11 -0.52 -5.70 18.32
C GLU A 11 0.30 -6.62 17.39
N ALA A 12 -0.28 -7.01 16.26
CA ALA A 12 0.40 -7.87 15.30
C ALA A 12 1.54 -7.14 14.59
N MET A 13 1.34 -5.88 14.23
CA MET A 13 2.35 -5.05 13.56
C MET A 13 3.51 -4.71 14.51
N ASP A 14 3.24 -4.39 15.77
CA ASP A 14 4.24 -4.16 16.83
C ASP A 14 5.10 -5.40 17.04
N ALA A 15 4.47 -6.58 17.13
CA ALA A 15 5.20 -7.87 17.23
C ALA A 15 6.05 -8.19 16.00
N GLY A 16 5.81 -7.50 14.87
CA GLY A 16 6.64 -7.59 13.68
C GLY A 16 7.88 -6.67 13.72
N GLU A 17 7.96 -5.77 14.70
CA GLU A 17 9.12 -4.89 15.01
C GLU A 17 9.65 -4.02 13.86
N ILE A 18 8.86 -3.88 12.78
CA ILE A 18 9.24 -3.06 11.62
C ILE A 18 8.66 -1.65 11.76
N LEU A 19 7.34 -1.52 11.88
CA LEU A 19 6.67 -0.23 11.76
C LEU A 19 6.88 0.68 12.99
N SER A 20 7.12 0.09 14.16
CA SER A 20 7.37 0.82 15.40
C SER A 20 8.69 1.63 15.38
N SER A 21 9.64 1.27 14.50
CA SER A 21 10.93 1.94 14.38
C SER A 21 11.22 2.44 12.95
N PHE A 22 10.19 2.51 12.10
CA PHE A 22 10.35 2.86 10.70
C PHE A 22 10.08 4.35 10.46
N PHE A 23 11.08 5.06 9.92
CA PHE A 23 11.01 6.51 9.65
C PHE A 23 10.85 6.86 8.16
N GLY A 24 10.72 5.85 7.30
CA GLY A 24 10.67 6.03 5.84
C GLY A 24 9.27 6.25 5.28
N ILE A 25 9.09 5.87 4.02
CA ILE A 25 7.81 5.97 3.31
C ILE A 25 7.03 4.66 3.46
N ALA A 26 5.90 4.72 4.18
CA ALA A 26 5.01 3.59 4.39
C ALA A 26 3.83 3.66 3.42
N MET A 27 3.90 2.87 2.34
CA MET A 27 2.77 2.75 1.42
C MET A 27 1.81 1.64 1.84
N HIS A 28 0.51 1.97 1.98
CA HIS A 28 -0.51 1.01 2.42
C HIS A 28 -1.92 1.28 1.85
N ASP A 29 -2.87 0.40 2.15
CA ASP A 29 -4.25 0.33 1.65
C ASP A 29 -5.27 1.12 2.50
N ASP A 30 -4.83 2.16 3.20
CA ASP A 30 -5.66 2.97 4.13
C ASP A 30 -6.31 2.17 5.28
N TRP A 31 -5.68 1.08 5.75
CA TRP A 31 -6.16 0.44 6.96
C TRP A 31 -5.85 1.27 8.21
N LYS A 32 -6.88 1.60 9.01
CA LYS A 32 -6.76 2.48 10.19
C LYS A 32 -5.67 2.10 11.19
N SER A 33 -5.29 0.83 11.30
CA SER A 33 -4.21 0.40 12.20
C SER A 33 -2.86 1.08 11.90
N TYR A 34 -2.65 1.52 10.65
CA TYR A 34 -1.44 2.23 10.27
C TYR A 34 -1.37 3.64 10.88
N ASP A 35 -2.51 4.28 11.17
CA ASP A 35 -2.54 5.65 11.72
C ASP A 35 -1.89 5.76 13.12
N ALA A 36 -1.60 4.63 13.77
CA ALA A 36 -0.87 4.58 15.04
C ALA A 36 0.65 4.79 14.90
N TYR A 37 1.23 4.78 13.69
CA TYR A 37 2.67 4.86 13.45
C TYR A 37 3.06 6.23 12.86
N THR A 38 3.19 7.23 13.73
CA THR A 38 3.35 8.64 13.33
C THR A 38 4.73 9.00 12.80
N ASP A 39 5.74 8.15 13.03
CA ASP A 39 7.14 8.48 12.73
C ASP A 39 7.51 8.26 11.25
N CYS A 40 6.56 7.82 10.43
CA CYS A 40 6.75 7.53 9.01
C CYS A 40 5.90 8.42 8.08
N ARG A 41 6.33 8.59 6.82
CA ARG A 41 5.53 9.24 5.78
C ARG A 41 4.53 8.24 5.22
N HIS A 42 3.26 8.40 5.59
CA HIS A 42 2.17 7.60 5.03
C HIS A 42 1.86 7.97 3.59
N VAL A 43 1.75 6.95 2.73
CA VAL A 43 1.34 7.08 1.32
C VAL A 43 0.24 6.05 1.05
N LEU A 44 -0.82 6.46 0.37
CA LEU A 44 -1.89 5.53 0.02
C LEU A 44 -1.62 4.85 -1.32
N CYS A 45 -1.90 3.54 -1.36
CA CYS A 45 -1.80 2.74 -2.56
C CYS A 45 -2.92 3.13 -3.54
N ASN A 46 -2.57 3.85 -4.61
CA ASN A 46 -3.55 4.33 -5.58
C ASN A 46 -4.20 3.18 -6.37
N ALA A 47 -3.56 2.00 -6.48
CA ALA A 47 -4.20 0.84 -7.10
C ALA A 47 -5.42 0.31 -6.32
N HIS A 48 -5.44 0.48 -4.99
CA HIS A 48 -6.64 0.20 -4.19
C HIS A 48 -7.71 1.26 -4.44
N LEU A 49 -7.31 2.54 -4.43
CA LEU A 49 -8.23 3.66 -4.67
C LEU A 49 -8.88 3.58 -6.06
N LEU A 50 -8.13 3.22 -7.10
CA LEU A 50 -8.67 3.04 -8.46
C LEU A 50 -9.72 1.91 -8.52
N ARG A 51 -9.53 0.83 -7.76
CA ARG A 51 -10.53 -0.26 -7.65
C ARG A 51 -11.77 0.19 -6.90
N ASP A 52 -11.59 0.90 -5.80
CA ASP A 52 -12.72 1.46 -5.03
C ASP A 52 -13.52 2.45 -5.88
N LEU A 53 -12.84 3.33 -6.63
CA LEU A 53 -13.47 4.25 -7.58
C LEU A 53 -14.23 3.51 -8.66
N GLN A 54 -13.65 2.45 -9.25
CA GLN A 54 -14.34 1.61 -10.24
C GLN A 54 -15.63 1.01 -9.65
N GLY A 55 -15.57 0.49 -8.42
CA GLY A 55 -16.76 -0.03 -7.74
C GLY A 55 -17.87 1.02 -7.58
N ILE A 56 -17.53 2.28 -7.30
CA ILE A 56 -18.51 3.38 -7.24
C ILE A 56 -19.07 3.72 -8.62
N ILE A 57 -18.22 3.74 -9.65
CA ILE A 57 -18.65 3.98 -11.05
C ILE A 57 -19.64 2.90 -11.48
N ASP A 58 -19.31 1.63 -11.26
CA ASP A 58 -20.14 0.49 -11.68
C ASP A 58 -21.48 0.44 -10.92
N SER A 59 -21.47 0.78 -9.62
CA SER A 59 -22.67 0.69 -8.78
C SER A 59 -23.57 1.92 -8.83
N THR A 60 -23.03 3.11 -9.10
CA THR A 60 -23.79 4.37 -8.97
C THR A 60 -23.64 5.33 -10.14
N GLY A 61 -22.68 5.13 -11.04
CA GLY A 61 -22.42 6.04 -12.16
C GLY A 61 -21.97 7.45 -11.76
N GLN A 62 -21.52 7.66 -10.52
CA GLN A 62 -21.16 8.99 -10.02
C GLN A 62 -19.98 9.59 -10.79
N LYS A 63 -20.19 10.79 -11.36
CA LYS A 63 -19.23 11.47 -12.24
C LYS A 63 -17.91 11.82 -11.53
N TRP A 64 -17.95 12.29 -10.29
CA TRP A 64 -16.74 12.64 -9.54
C TRP A 64 -15.78 11.44 -9.43
N ALA A 65 -16.31 10.21 -9.28
CA ALA A 65 -15.50 9.01 -9.15
C ALA A 65 -14.79 8.69 -10.48
N LYS A 66 -15.48 8.86 -11.61
CA LYS A 66 -14.91 8.75 -12.95
C LYS A 66 -13.82 9.79 -13.19
N HIS A 67 -14.10 11.07 -12.91
CA HIS A 67 -13.12 12.14 -13.09
C HIS A 67 -11.89 11.96 -12.19
N MET A 68 -12.08 11.50 -10.95
CA MET A 68 -10.98 11.21 -10.03
C MET A 68 -10.13 10.02 -10.51
N GLN A 69 -10.75 8.97 -11.06
CA GLN A 69 -10.05 7.82 -11.64
C GLN A 69 -9.20 8.24 -12.85
N GLU A 70 -9.78 9.03 -13.74
CA GLU A 70 -9.11 9.60 -14.90
C GLU A 70 -7.94 10.51 -14.47
N PHE A 71 -8.16 11.37 -13.48
CA PHE A 71 -7.14 12.25 -12.92
C PHE A 71 -5.93 11.46 -12.40
N LEU A 72 -6.14 10.46 -11.53
CA LEU A 72 -5.04 9.67 -10.96
C LEU A 72 -4.23 8.96 -12.06
N THR A 73 -4.92 8.42 -13.06
CA THR A 73 -4.29 7.73 -14.20
C THR A 73 -3.46 8.70 -15.04
N GLN A 74 -3.98 9.91 -15.31
CA GLN A 74 -3.27 10.95 -16.05
C GLN A 74 -2.07 11.51 -15.28
N ALA A 75 -2.23 11.75 -13.97
CA ALA A 75 -1.16 12.19 -13.09
C ALA A 75 0.00 11.20 -13.04
N LEU A 76 -0.29 9.89 -13.00
CA LEU A 76 0.72 8.84 -13.10
C LEU A 76 1.44 8.86 -14.46
N LYS A 77 0.71 9.00 -15.57
CA LYS A 77 1.31 9.12 -16.91
C LYS A 77 2.24 10.33 -16.99
N LEU A 78 1.79 11.47 -16.47
CA LEU A 78 2.60 12.70 -16.41
C LEU A 78 3.87 12.47 -15.58
N LYS A 79 3.77 11.85 -14.40
CA LYS A 79 4.97 11.50 -13.60
C LYS A 79 5.98 10.68 -14.39
N LYS A 80 5.51 9.68 -15.14
CA LYS A 80 6.38 8.82 -15.97
C LYS A 80 7.06 9.62 -17.10
N GLN A 81 6.35 10.54 -17.74
CA GLN A 81 6.93 11.42 -18.77
C GLN A 81 8.06 12.29 -18.24
N TYR A 82 7.95 12.73 -16.99
CA TYR A 82 8.98 13.50 -16.29
C TYR A 82 10.00 12.63 -15.55
N LYS A 83 10.08 11.33 -15.88
CA LYS A 83 11.00 10.36 -15.23
C LYS A 83 10.93 10.38 -13.70
N GLY A 84 9.75 10.66 -13.15
CA GLY A 84 9.49 10.72 -11.71
C GLY A 84 9.65 12.10 -11.06
N ILE A 85 10.24 13.09 -11.73
CA ILE A 85 10.55 14.41 -11.16
C ILE A 85 9.67 15.49 -11.80
N LEU A 86 8.52 15.80 -11.20
CA LEU A 86 7.65 16.85 -11.72
C LEU A 86 8.08 18.23 -11.21
N PRO A 87 8.11 19.26 -12.08
CA PRO A 87 8.25 20.66 -11.66
C PRO A 87 7.17 21.06 -10.66
N LYS A 88 7.53 21.92 -9.69
CA LYS A 88 6.60 22.32 -8.62
C LYS A 88 5.31 22.94 -9.13
N VAL A 89 5.40 23.72 -10.21
CA VAL A 89 4.23 24.30 -10.90
C VAL A 89 3.26 23.22 -11.41
N LYS A 90 3.78 22.11 -11.96
CA LYS A 90 2.93 20.99 -12.41
C LYS A 90 2.29 20.27 -11.23
N GLN A 91 3.01 20.08 -10.12
CA GLN A 91 2.44 19.52 -8.89
C GLN A 91 1.29 20.39 -8.36
N GLN A 92 1.47 21.72 -8.33
CA GLN A 92 0.45 22.66 -7.88
C GLN A 92 -0.79 22.66 -8.78
N ASN A 93 -0.60 22.58 -10.10
CA ASN A 93 -1.70 22.47 -11.04
C ASN A 93 -2.48 21.17 -10.85
N LEU A 94 -1.79 20.03 -10.67
CA LEU A 94 -2.45 18.76 -10.36
C LEU A 94 -3.24 18.82 -9.05
N PHE A 95 -2.68 19.45 -8.01
CA PHE A 95 -3.40 19.65 -6.75
C PHE A 95 -4.66 20.50 -6.94
N THR A 96 -4.59 21.55 -7.77
CA THR A 96 -5.74 22.41 -8.08
C THR A 96 -6.84 21.63 -8.81
N VAL A 97 -6.48 20.81 -9.79
CA VAL A 97 -7.44 19.93 -10.51
C VAL A 97 -8.04 18.88 -9.58
N TYR A 98 -7.24 18.29 -8.70
CA TYR A 98 -7.74 17.36 -7.69
C TYR A 98 -8.81 18.01 -6.80
N GLN A 99 -8.55 19.23 -6.31
CA GLN A 99 -9.50 19.99 -5.49
C GLN A 99 -10.76 20.38 -6.27
N SER A 100 -10.67 20.69 -7.56
CA SER A 100 -11.86 20.99 -8.35
C SER A 100 -12.77 19.77 -8.51
N ILE A 101 -12.20 18.58 -8.70
CA ILE A 101 -12.99 17.33 -8.79
C ILE A 101 -13.73 17.06 -7.47
N LEU A 102 -13.07 17.29 -6.33
CA LEU A 102 -13.71 17.10 -5.01
C LEU A 102 -14.91 18.03 -4.78
N LYS A 103 -14.93 19.20 -5.41
CA LYS A 103 -16.04 20.16 -5.35
C LYS A 103 -17.23 19.79 -6.23
N GLU A 104 -17.07 18.84 -7.16
CA GLU A 104 -18.16 18.40 -8.04
C GLU A 104 -19.24 17.61 -7.30
N GLN A 105 -18.89 16.97 -6.19
CA GLN A 105 -19.84 16.22 -5.38
C GLN A 105 -20.69 17.20 -4.59
N PRO A 106 -22.02 17.27 -4.82
CA PRO A 106 -22.91 18.03 -3.95
C PRO A 106 -22.77 17.44 -2.54
N VAL A 107 -22.60 18.31 -1.55
CA VAL A 107 -22.66 17.96 -0.13
C VAL A 107 -23.90 17.10 0.05
N PHE A 108 -23.75 15.81 0.31
CA PHE A 108 -24.88 14.97 0.69
C PHE A 108 -25.54 15.67 1.86
N SER A 109 -26.75 16.18 1.65
CA SER A 109 -27.34 17.18 2.53
C SER A 109 -27.29 16.67 3.96
N ALA A 110 -26.98 17.58 4.89
CA ALA A 110 -26.95 17.30 6.32
C ALA A 110 -28.29 16.71 6.85
N GLU A 111 -29.32 16.65 6.02
CA GLU A 111 -30.64 16.06 6.25
C GLU A 111 -30.65 14.52 6.24
N LEU A 112 -29.66 13.87 5.60
CA LEU A 112 -29.47 12.41 5.68
C LEU A 112 -28.75 11.95 6.96
N LYS A 113 -28.45 12.87 7.90
CA LYS A 113 -27.98 12.54 9.25
C LYS A 113 -29.04 11.83 10.13
N LYS A 114 -30.17 11.40 9.56
CA LYS A 114 -31.09 10.47 10.23
C LYS A 114 -30.52 9.04 10.18
N LYS A 115 -29.89 8.63 11.28
CA LYS A 115 -29.65 7.22 11.72
C LYS A 115 -29.42 6.17 10.61
N GLY A 116 -28.43 6.38 9.74
CA GLY A 116 -28.05 5.43 8.70
C GLY A 116 -26.54 5.25 8.55
N LYS A 117 -26.11 4.06 8.12
CA LYS A 117 -24.71 3.79 7.75
C LYS A 117 -24.33 4.62 6.52
N GLN A 118 -23.21 5.34 6.56
CA GLN A 118 -22.71 6.10 5.40
C GLN A 118 -22.51 5.18 4.17
N THR A 119 -22.83 5.70 2.99
CA THR A 119 -22.69 4.95 1.73
C THR A 119 -21.21 4.70 1.40
N PRO A 120 -20.87 3.64 0.66
CA PRO A 120 -19.52 3.41 0.17
C PRO A 120 -18.94 4.62 -0.59
N ALA A 121 -19.77 5.29 -1.41
CA ALA A 121 -19.37 6.48 -2.15
C ALA A 121 -18.99 7.64 -1.23
N GLN A 122 -19.78 7.93 -0.18
CA GLN A 122 -19.46 8.97 0.80
C GLN A 122 -18.18 8.64 1.57
N ASN A 123 -18.01 7.38 1.98
CA ASN A 123 -16.82 6.95 2.70
C ASN A 123 -15.56 7.13 1.85
N LEU A 124 -15.63 6.75 0.57
CA LEU A 124 -14.53 6.93 -0.36
C LEU A 124 -14.24 8.42 -0.59
N TRP A 125 -15.26 9.24 -0.85
CA TRP A 125 -15.05 10.69 -1.01
C TRP A 125 -14.43 11.33 0.24
N ASN A 126 -14.92 10.99 1.44
CA ASN A 126 -14.34 11.46 2.70
C ASN A 126 -12.86 11.08 2.83
N ARG A 127 -12.48 9.89 2.36
CA ARG A 127 -11.08 9.44 2.33
C ARG A 127 -10.24 10.30 1.39
N PHE A 128 -10.73 10.59 0.17
CA PHE A 128 -10.03 11.46 -0.77
C PHE A 128 -9.85 12.88 -0.20
N VAL A 129 -10.87 13.45 0.43
CA VAL A 129 -10.76 14.76 1.11
C VAL A 129 -9.74 14.71 2.24
N LYS A 130 -9.85 13.73 3.14
CA LYS A 130 -9.04 13.66 4.36
C LYS A 130 -7.56 13.39 4.08
N TYR A 131 -7.26 12.53 3.11
CA TYR A 131 -5.92 12.00 2.88
C TYR A 131 -5.33 12.46 1.55
N ALA A 132 -5.73 13.62 1.04
CA ALA A 132 -5.24 14.19 -0.21
C ALA A 132 -3.70 14.24 -0.27
N ASP A 133 -3.05 14.58 0.85
CA ASP A 133 -1.59 14.61 0.96
C ASP A 133 -0.97 13.20 0.76
N ARG A 134 -1.55 12.17 1.37
CA ARG A 134 -1.07 10.78 1.26
C ARG A 134 -1.36 10.16 -0.10
N ILE A 135 -2.45 10.57 -0.74
CA ILE A 135 -2.87 10.09 -2.07
C ILE A 135 -1.97 10.68 -3.15
N LEU A 136 -1.66 11.97 -3.05
CA LEU A 136 -0.87 12.70 -4.04
C LEU A 136 0.64 12.64 -3.78
N ALA A 137 1.07 12.09 -2.64
CA ALA A 137 2.49 11.97 -2.28
C ALA A 137 3.35 11.31 -3.36
N PHE A 138 2.78 10.41 -4.18
CA PHE A 138 3.52 9.82 -5.31
C PHE A 138 4.05 10.86 -6.30
N LEU A 139 3.53 12.10 -6.32
CA LEU A 139 4.00 13.16 -7.20
C LEU A 139 5.20 13.94 -6.64
N GLU A 140 5.55 13.74 -5.36
CA GLU A 140 6.57 14.53 -4.65
C GLU A 140 8.00 14.11 -5.02
N HIS A 141 8.25 12.80 -5.18
CA HIS A 141 9.59 12.27 -5.46
C HIS A 141 9.54 11.02 -6.36
N PRO A 142 10.57 10.77 -7.22
CA PRO A 142 10.63 9.58 -8.08
C PRO A 142 10.45 8.27 -7.31
N ASP A 143 11.04 8.18 -6.11
CA ASP A 143 11.06 6.95 -5.31
C ASP A 143 9.73 6.63 -4.62
N ILE A 144 8.77 7.55 -4.60
CA ILE A 144 7.45 7.28 -4.04
C ILE A 144 6.64 6.51 -5.09
N PRO A 145 6.34 5.22 -4.86
CA PRO A 145 5.60 4.45 -5.84
C PRO A 145 4.16 4.95 -5.96
N PHE A 146 3.45 4.50 -6.99
CA PHE A 146 2.01 4.72 -7.14
C PHE A 146 1.17 3.64 -6.44
N ASP A 147 1.74 2.44 -6.32
CA ASP A 147 1.07 1.25 -5.81
C ASP A 147 2.00 0.39 -4.95
N ASN A 148 1.39 -0.50 -4.17
CA ASN A 148 2.10 -1.41 -3.27
C ASN A 148 2.26 -2.82 -3.87
N ASN A 149 2.35 -2.93 -5.20
CA ASN A 149 2.35 -4.22 -5.90
C ASN A 149 3.49 -5.15 -5.44
N GLN A 150 4.61 -4.59 -4.99
CA GLN A 150 5.71 -5.40 -4.48
C GLN A 150 5.34 -6.12 -3.18
N ALA A 151 4.80 -5.41 -2.18
CA ALA A 151 4.40 -6.04 -0.92
C ALA A 151 3.27 -7.05 -1.16
N GLU A 152 2.28 -6.70 -2.01
CA GLU A 152 1.20 -7.61 -2.40
C GLU A 152 1.73 -8.91 -3.03
N ARG A 153 2.71 -8.81 -3.95
CA ARG A 153 3.36 -9.99 -4.54
C ARG A 153 4.14 -10.80 -3.51
N ASP A 154 4.83 -10.16 -2.58
CA ASP A 154 5.61 -10.84 -1.54
C ASP A 154 4.72 -11.68 -0.61
N ILE A 155 3.53 -11.16 -0.25
CA ILE A 155 2.57 -11.87 0.63
C ILE A 155 1.68 -12.88 -0.14
N ARG A 156 1.59 -12.77 -1.48
CA ARG A 156 0.71 -13.61 -2.31
C ARG A 156 0.95 -15.10 -2.09
N MET A 157 2.20 -15.53 -1.94
CA MET A 157 2.51 -16.95 -1.77
C MET A 157 1.96 -17.53 -0.46
N THR A 158 1.84 -16.73 0.59
CA THR A 158 1.20 -17.14 1.84
C THR A 158 -0.29 -17.41 1.62
N LYS A 159 -0.96 -16.56 0.83
CA LYS A 159 -2.37 -16.77 0.44
C LYS A 159 -2.55 -17.95 -0.52
N VAL A 160 -1.63 -18.17 -1.45
CA VAL A 160 -1.64 -19.35 -2.33
C VAL A 160 -1.48 -20.63 -1.53
N LYS A 161 -0.51 -20.69 -0.60
CA LYS A 161 -0.36 -21.83 0.31
C LYS A 161 -1.65 -22.09 1.08
N GLN A 162 -2.26 -21.05 1.64
CA GLN A 162 -3.52 -21.19 2.40
C GLN A 162 -4.65 -21.73 1.53
N LYS A 163 -4.76 -21.26 0.28
CA LYS A 163 -5.81 -21.68 -0.66
C LYS A 163 -5.62 -23.13 -1.14
N VAL A 164 -4.39 -23.53 -1.45
CA VAL A 164 -4.08 -24.83 -2.08
C VAL A 164 -3.84 -25.93 -1.04
N SER A 165 -3.12 -25.60 0.04
CA SER A 165 -2.63 -26.57 1.03
C SER A 165 -3.26 -26.36 2.42
N GLY A 166 -4.20 -25.43 2.57
CA GLY A 166 -4.85 -25.15 3.84
C GLY A 166 -3.96 -24.44 4.88
N THR A 167 -4.38 -24.45 6.14
CA THR A 167 -3.66 -23.83 7.26
C THR A 167 -2.49 -24.70 7.75
N PHE A 168 -1.66 -24.18 8.66
CA PHE A 168 -0.61 -24.96 9.31
C PHE A 168 -1.18 -25.69 10.52
N ARG A 169 -0.67 -26.90 10.80
CA ARG A 169 -1.06 -27.68 11.99
C ARG A 169 -0.30 -27.28 13.25
N SER A 170 0.87 -26.65 13.11
CA SER A 170 1.67 -26.14 14.21
C SER A 170 2.12 -24.70 13.96
N LYS A 171 2.33 -23.94 15.06
CA LYS A 171 2.90 -22.59 15.01
C LYS A 171 4.31 -22.60 14.43
N LYS A 172 5.11 -23.59 14.83
CA LYS A 172 6.50 -23.79 14.39
C LYS A 172 6.62 -23.89 12.86
N ASP A 173 5.73 -24.66 12.22
CA ASP A 173 5.77 -24.81 10.75
C ASP A 173 5.40 -23.51 10.03
N ALA A 174 4.48 -22.74 10.61
CA ALA A 174 4.08 -21.45 10.07
C ALA A 174 5.20 -20.40 10.22
N GLU A 175 5.91 -20.40 11.35
CA GLU A 175 7.10 -19.57 11.59
C GLU A 175 8.21 -19.92 10.61
N ALA A 176 8.54 -21.21 10.47
CA ALA A 176 9.54 -21.69 9.52
C ALA A 176 9.21 -21.29 8.09
N PHE A 177 7.93 -21.43 7.69
CA PHE A 177 7.47 -20.97 6.37
C PHE A 177 7.70 -19.47 6.18
N CYS A 178 7.31 -18.63 7.16
CA CYS A 178 7.52 -17.19 7.09
C CYS A 178 9.00 -16.81 7.02
N GLN A 179 9.87 -17.48 7.78
CA GLN A 179 11.32 -17.27 7.75
C GLN A 179 11.91 -17.59 6.38
N ILE A 180 11.64 -18.78 5.83
CA ILE A 180 12.13 -19.20 4.51
C ILE A 180 11.65 -18.22 3.43
N ARG A 181 10.37 -17.83 3.46
CA ARG A 181 9.80 -16.88 2.49
C ARG A 181 10.42 -15.49 2.61
N SER A 182 10.68 -15.02 3.84
CA SER A 182 11.34 -13.75 4.11
C SER A 182 12.77 -13.75 3.58
N PHE A 183 13.51 -14.82 3.83
CA PHE A 183 14.86 -15.02 3.32
C PHE A 183 14.88 -14.98 1.78
N MET A 184 14.06 -15.81 1.12
CA MET A 184 13.99 -15.84 -0.35
C MET A 184 13.59 -14.48 -0.96
N SER A 185 12.64 -13.77 -0.35
CA SER A 185 12.25 -12.42 -0.81
C SER A 185 13.41 -11.43 -0.67
N THR A 186 14.17 -11.51 0.43
CA THR A 186 15.32 -10.63 0.68
C THR A 186 16.46 -10.88 -0.31
N MET A 187 16.82 -12.15 -0.56
CA MET A 187 17.85 -12.50 -1.55
C MET A 187 17.49 -11.99 -2.94
N LYS A 188 16.22 -12.15 -3.36
CA LYS A 188 15.73 -11.60 -4.63
C LYS A 188 15.82 -10.08 -4.69
N LYS A 189 15.49 -9.38 -3.61
CA LYS A 189 15.59 -7.90 -3.51
C LYS A 189 17.04 -7.43 -3.59
N GLN A 190 17.96 -8.19 -3.02
CA GLN A 190 19.41 -7.96 -3.11
C GLN A 190 20.01 -8.43 -4.45
N LYS A 191 19.19 -8.87 -5.40
CA LYS A 191 19.60 -9.39 -6.72
C LYS A 191 20.56 -10.58 -6.63
N GLN A 192 20.49 -11.35 -5.54
CA GLN A 192 21.27 -12.57 -5.35
C GLN A 192 20.52 -13.82 -5.83
N SER A 193 21.27 -14.85 -6.20
CA SER A 193 20.70 -16.17 -6.51
C SER A 193 20.18 -16.85 -5.25
N VAL A 194 18.88 -17.11 -5.21
CA VAL A 194 18.24 -17.79 -4.08
C VAL A 194 18.81 -19.19 -3.87
N LEU A 195 19.08 -19.93 -4.95
CA LEU A 195 19.59 -21.30 -4.85
C LEU A 195 20.99 -21.33 -4.23
N GLN A 196 21.88 -20.44 -4.69
CA GLN A 196 23.23 -20.32 -4.13
C GLN A 196 23.18 -19.89 -2.66
N ALA A 197 22.32 -18.92 -2.33
CA ALA A 197 22.16 -18.47 -0.95
C ALA A 197 21.64 -19.58 -0.02
N ILE A 198 20.71 -20.42 -0.49
CA ILE A 198 20.25 -21.60 0.26
C ILE A 198 21.40 -22.59 0.45
N GLY A 199 22.15 -22.90 -0.61
CA GLY A 199 23.29 -23.81 -0.55
C GLY A 199 24.31 -23.36 0.49
N GLN A 200 24.70 -22.08 0.46
CA GLN A 200 25.62 -21.50 1.44
C GLN A 200 25.10 -21.59 2.88
N VAL A 201 23.82 -21.30 3.12
CA VAL A 201 23.24 -21.41 4.46
C VAL A 201 23.30 -22.86 4.96
N ILE A 202 23.06 -23.83 4.10
CA ILE A 202 23.13 -25.26 4.45
C ILE A 202 24.58 -25.68 4.74
N GLU A 203 25.53 -25.23 3.92
CA GLU A 203 26.95 -25.61 4.04
C GLU A 203 27.64 -24.94 5.23
N THR A 204 27.34 -23.67 5.48
CA THR A 204 28.11 -22.83 6.42
C THR A 204 27.33 -22.44 7.68
N GLY A 205 26.01 -22.60 7.68
CA GLY A 205 25.14 -22.06 8.73
C GLY A 205 25.02 -20.53 8.73
N THR A 206 25.64 -19.83 7.78
CA THR A 206 25.67 -18.37 7.72
C THR A 206 24.80 -17.84 6.58
N VAL A 207 24.14 -16.71 6.83
CA VAL A 207 23.28 -16.07 5.83
C VAL A 207 24.10 -15.03 5.04
N PRO A 208 24.12 -15.07 3.70
CA PRO A 208 24.91 -14.17 2.87
C PRO A 208 24.25 -12.80 2.69
N TRP A 209 24.05 -12.08 3.79
CA TRP A 209 23.54 -10.72 3.72
C TRP A 209 24.52 -9.82 2.96
N ASN A 210 24.06 -9.11 1.93
CA ASN A 210 24.83 -7.98 1.40
C ASN A 210 24.94 -6.91 2.50
N SER A 211 26.15 -6.69 3.00
CA SER A 211 26.47 -5.66 3.99
C SER A 211 26.49 -4.25 3.41
N THR A 212 26.37 -4.11 2.09
CA THR A 212 26.27 -2.82 1.40
C THR A 212 24.85 -2.26 1.53
N THR A 213 24.54 -1.73 2.70
CA THR A 213 23.45 -0.79 2.91
C THR A 213 24.07 0.57 3.22
N SER A 214 24.14 1.43 2.19
CA SER A 214 24.26 2.88 2.31
C SER A 214 23.25 3.49 1.34
#